data_AF-A0A0F9BXD5-F1
#
_entry.id   AF-A0A0F9BXD5-F1
#
_cell.length_a   1.000
_cell.length_b   1.000
_cell.length_c   1.000
_cell.angle_alpha   90.00
_cell.angle_beta   90.00
_cell.angle_gamma   90.00
#
_symmetry.space_group_name_H-M   'P 1'
#
loop_
_entity.id
_entity.type
_entity.pdbx_description
1 polymer ?
#
loop_
_entity_poly.entity_id
_entity_poly.type
_entity_poly.pdbx_seq_one_letter_code
_entity_poly.pdbx_strand_id
1 'polypeptide(L)'
;ACDCGLIGKVSGCDPGDTDSTSVSHPIFERGKMSVTKKCKVCAGNQLVEKFRSDRRSKDGLAAICIPCLDELETRVIHPAEHEVMFVKQNQGCAICKRREYISKILVDYDRRTQEVFGLVCRECNRALRDLKRDPTTVRAMLEYLTLNRG
;
A
#
# COMPACT_ATOMS: atom_id res chain seq x y z
N ALA A 1 46.36 -4.56 27.95
CA ALA A 1 47.33 -3.44 27.89
C ALA A 1 47.36 -2.96 26.46
N CYS A 2 46.67 -1.85 26.17
CA CYS A 2 46.76 -1.18 24.88
C CYS A 2 47.73 -0.01 25.04
N ASP A 3 48.79 -0.09 24.26
CA ASP A 3 49.84 0.90 24.10
C ASP A 3 49.47 1.79 22.91
N CYS A 4 49.38 3.10 23.11
CA CYS A 4 49.35 4.11 22.06
C CYS A 4 49.90 5.41 22.65
N GLY A 5 51.19 5.65 22.37
CA GLY A 5 51.93 6.84 22.74
C GLY A 5 51.39 8.14 22.16
N LEU A 6 51.44 9.15 23.03
CA LEU A 6 52.15 10.42 22.88
C LEU A 6 51.73 11.41 21.76
N ILE A 7 51.53 12.63 22.30
CA ILE A 7 51.87 13.98 21.82
C ILE A 7 51.05 14.64 20.70
N GLY A 8 50.20 15.57 21.16
CA GLY A 8 49.70 16.72 20.40
C GLY A 8 49.01 17.71 21.33
N LYS A 9 49.80 18.60 21.97
CA LYS A 9 49.32 19.71 22.81
C LYS A 9 48.48 20.69 21.98
N VAL A 10 47.30 21.05 22.48
CA VAL A 10 46.76 22.41 22.35
C VAL A 10 46.17 22.86 23.69
N SER A 11 46.41 24.13 23.95
CA SER A 11 46.32 24.87 25.20
C SER A 11 44.91 25.30 25.58
N GLY A 12 44.54 25.04 26.84
CA GLY A 12 43.94 25.97 27.82
C GLY A 12 42.60 26.65 27.52
N CYS A 13 41.57 26.30 28.32
CA CYS A 13 40.76 27.19 29.18
C CYS A 13 39.81 26.32 30.05
N ASP A 14 39.98 26.34 31.38
CA ASP A 14 39.01 25.88 32.41
C ASP A 14 37.97 27.01 32.68
N PRO A 15 36.96 26.84 33.56
CA PRO A 15 35.91 25.82 33.65
C PRO A 15 34.49 26.46 33.74
N GLY A 16 33.44 25.65 33.56
CA GLY A 16 32.06 25.96 34.01
C GLY A 16 31.12 26.48 32.93
N ASP A 17 30.16 25.66 32.52
CA ASP A 17 28.74 25.89 32.83
C ASP A 17 27.88 24.76 32.25
N THR A 18 26.98 24.29 33.09
CA THR A 18 25.93 23.32 32.80
C THR A 18 24.99 23.85 31.71
N ASP A 19 24.70 23.09 30.65
CA ASP A 19 23.32 22.71 30.35
C ASP A 19 23.22 21.66 29.23
N SER A 20 22.21 20.82 29.41
CA SER A 20 21.60 19.95 28.42
C SER A 20 21.31 20.66 27.10
N THR A 21 21.58 20.01 25.96
CA THR A 21 20.62 19.73 24.88
C THR A 21 21.33 19.30 23.58
N SER A 22 20.70 18.33 22.93
CA SER A 22 21.00 17.75 21.62
C SER A 22 21.18 18.79 20.50
N VAL A 23 22.26 18.70 19.72
CA VAL A 23 22.41 19.46 18.48
C VAL A 23 22.19 18.54 17.29
N SER A 24 21.04 18.69 16.65
CA SER A 24 20.69 18.15 15.35
C SER A 24 21.29 19.02 14.24
N HIS A 25 21.95 18.40 13.25
CA HIS A 25 22.42 19.11 12.05
C HIS A 25 21.28 19.30 11.03
N PRO A 26 21.14 20.49 10.42
CA PRO A 26 19.99 20.85 9.59
C PRO A 26 20.20 20.52 8.09
N ILE A 27 19.12 20.17 7.38
CA ILE A 27 19.06 20.20 5.91
C ILE A 27 17.92 21.13 5.49
N PHE A 28 18.22 21.92 4.45
CA PHE A 28 17.61 23.19 4.07
C PHE A 28 16.67 23.03 2.87
N GLU A 29 15.37 23.35 3.04
CA GLU A 29 14.61 24.21 2.11
C GLU A 29 13.34 24.71 2.81
N ARG A 30 12.99 25.97 2.54
CA ARG A 30 12.08 26.80 3.33
C ARG A 30 10.70 26.16 3.56
N GLY A 31 10.48 25.73 4.81
CA GLY A 31 9.30 26.15 5.56
C GLY A 31 8.06 25.26 5.49
N LYS A 32 8.22 23.96 5.72
CA LYS A 32 7.45 23.15 6.70
C LYS A 32 7.78 21.68 6.48
N MET A 33 8.67 21.13 7.31
CA MET A 33 8.77 19.67 7.49
C MET A 33 7.45 19.21 8.08
N SER A 34 6.56 18.70 7.23
CA SER A 34 5.34 18.08 7.70
C SER A 34 5.73 16.76 8.37
N VAL A 35 5.49 16.66 9.68
CA VAL A 35 5.75 15.43 10.46
C VAL A 35 4.84 14.28 9.99
N THR A 36 3.78 14.61 9.26
CA THR A 36 2.82 13.63 8.71
C THR A 36 2.58 13.82 7.21
N LYS A 37 2.21 12.73 6.53
CA LYS A 37 1.79 12.68 5.13
C LYS A 37 0.50 11.88 5.01
N LYS A 38 -0.39 12.30 4.12
CA LYS A 38 -1.64 11.59 3.84
C LYS A 38 -1.38 10.35 2.97
N CYS A 39 -1.78 9.18 3.45
CA CYS A 39 -1.71 7.94 2.68
C CYS A 39 -2.82 7.90 1.61
N LYS A 40 -2.48 7.50 0.37
CA LYS A 40 -3.45 7.36 -0.74
C LYS A 40 -4.45 6.22 -0.53
N VAL A 41 -4.12 5.23 0.31
CA VAL A 41 -4.94 4.03 0.53
C VAL A 41 -5.89 4.23 1.73
N CYS A 42 -5.36 4.39 2.95
CA CYS A 42 -6.20 4.56 4.13
C CYS A 42 -6.72 5.99 4.34
N ALA A 43 -6.28 6.94 3.52
CA ALA A 43 -6.60 8.37 3.63
C ALA A 43 -6.20 9.05 4.95
N GLY A 44 -5.58 8.34 5.89
CA GLY A 44 -5.09 8.89 7.16
C GLY A 44 -3.79 9.69 7.02
N ASN A 45 -3.61 10.67 7.90
CA ASN A 45 -2.34 11.38 8.09
C ASN A 45 -1.42 10.49 8.94
N GLN A 46 -0.39 9.94 8.33
CA GLN A 46 0.58 9.04 8.97
C GLN A 46 1.91 9.76 9.14
N LEU A 47 2.72 9.37 10.11
CA LEU A 47 4.08 9.91 10.25
C LEU A 47 4.90 9.67 8.98
N VAL A 48 5.75 10.63 8.61
CA VAL A 48 6.58 10.53 7.39
C VAL A 48 7.49 9.29 7.37
N GLU A 49 7.96 8.85 8.54
CA GLU A 49 8.73 7.61 8.71
C GLU A 49 7.95 6.35 8.31
N LYS A 50 6.61 6.42 8.34
CA LYS A 50 5.74 5.34 7.86
C LYS A 50 5.60 5.35 6.35
N PHE A 51 6.48 5.99 5.59
CA PHE A 51 6.50 5.94 4.13
C PHE A 51 7.89 5.52 3.65
N ARG A 52 7.97 4.54 2.75
CA ARG A 52 9.22 4.18 2.08
C ARG A 52 9.69 5.38 1.22
N SER A 53 11.00 5.55 1.03
CA SER A 53 11.53 6.61 0.17
C SER A 53 11.15 6.37 -1.29
N ASP A 54 10.73 7.42 -2.01
CA ASP A 54 10.52 7.39 -3.46
C ASP A 54 11.19 8.60 -4.10
N ARG A 55 12.37 8.37 -4.70
CA ARG A 55 13.15 9.45 -5.34
C ARG A 55 12.45 10.09 -6.55
N ARG A 56 11.38 9.48 -7.04
CA ARG A 56 10.58 10.01 -8.16
C ARG A 56 9.49 10.96 -7.67
N SER A 57 9.14 10.96 -6.37
CA SER A 57 8.12 11.86 -5.85
C SER A 57 8.72 13.22 -5.51
N LYS A 58 7.90 14.27 -5.61
CA LYS A 58 8.30 15.65 -5.28
C LYS A 58 8.79 15.80 -3.84
N ASP A 59 8.24 14.99 -2.92
CA ASP A 59 8.52 15.04 -1.50
C ASP A 59 9.46 13.92 -1.02
N GLY A 60 10.02 13.12 -1.94
CA GLY A 60 10.94 12.02 -1.63
C GLY A 60 10.30 10.82 -0.92
N LEU A 61 8.98 10.79 -0.73
CA LEU A 61 8.25 9.76 -0.01
C LEU A 61 7.19 9.08 -0.89
N ALA A 62 7.00 7.77 -0.70
CA ALA A 62 5.93 7.02 -1.35
C ALA A 62 4.54 7.62 -1.06
N ALA A 63 3.56 7.37 -1.94
CA ALA A 63 2.18 7.84 -1.76
C ALA A 63 1.37 6.98 -0.78
N ILE A 64 1.87 5.80 -0.42
CA ILE A 64 1.21 4.79 0.42
C ILE A 64 2.08 4.54 1.64
N CYS A 65 1.48 4.51 2.84
CA CYS A 65 2.23 4.22 4.05
C CYS A 65 2.65 2.73 4.10
N ILE A 66 3.75 2.44 4.81
CA ILE A 66 4.33 1.10 5.00
C ILE A 66 3.25 0.10 5.44
N PRO A 67 2.40 0.37 6.47
CA PRO A 67 1.36 -0.58 6.85
C PRO A 67 0.39 -0.92 5.72
N CYS A 68 -0.06 0.08 4.96
CA CYS A 68 -0.94 -0.16 3.82
C CYS A 68 -0.22 -0.83 2.64
N LEU A 69 1.09 -0.64 2.51
CA LEU A 69 1.91 -1.28 1.49
C LEU A 69 2.13 -2.76 1.84
N ASP A 70 2.43 -3.07 3.11
CA ASP A 70 2.59 -4.44 3.61
C ASP A 70 1.26 -5.20 3.54
N GLU A 71 0.14 -4.54 3.85
CA GLU A 71 -1.20 -5.11 3.60
C GLU A 71 -1.45 -5.34 2.10
N LEU A 72 -0.91 -4.51 1.19
CA LEU A 72 -1.03 -4.75 -0.25
C LEU A 72 -0.12 -5.88 -0.73
N GLU A 73 1.07 -6.03 -0.14
CA GLU A 73 2.02 -7.10 -0.44
C GLU A 73 1.48 -8.47 0.03
N THR A 74 0.82 -8.53 1.19
CA THR A 74 0.12 -9.74 1.66
C THR A 74 -1.14 -10.09 0.84
N ARG A 75 -1.71 -9.13 0.10
CA ARG A 75 -2.80 -9.37 -0.87
C ARG A 75 -2.30 -9.95 -2.20
N VAL A 76 -0.99 -10.03 -2.42
CA VAL A 76 -0.42 -10.63 -3.62
C VAL A 76 -0.50 -12.15 -3.47
N ILE A 77 -1.47 -12.76 -4.16
CA ILE A 77 -1.50 -14.22 -4.32
C ILE A 77 -0.22 -14.65 -5.02
N HIS A 78 0.47 -15.65 -4.48
CA HIS A 78 1.68 -16.19 -5.08
C HIS A 78 1.38 -16.67 -6.52
N PRO A 79 2.25 -16.43 -7.52
CA PRO A 79 1.97 -16.77 -8.92
C PRO A 79 1.49 -18.21 -9.14
N ALA A 80 2.08 -19.18 -8.42
CA ALA A 80 1.67 -20.58 -8.48
C ALA A 80 0.23 -20.81 -7.96
N GLU A 81 -0.17 -20.12 -6.90
CA GLU A 81 -1.55 -20.20 -6.38
C GLU A 81 -2.53 -19.56 -7.35
N HIS A 82 -2.14 -18.44 -7.98
CA HIS A 82 -2.93 -17.78 -9.01
C HIS A 82 -3.15 -18.70 -10.23
N GLU A 83 -2.11 -19.39 -10.69
CA GLU A 83 -2.21 -20.39 -11.76
C GLU A 83 -3.14 -21.55 -11.40
N VAL A 84 -3.02 -22.09 -10.18
CA VAL A 84 -3.90 -23.16 -9.70
C VAL A 84 -5.36 -22.71 -9.67
N MET A 85 -5.65 -21.50 -9.16
CA MET A 85 -6.99 -20.94 -9.20
C MET A 85 -7.50 -20.76 -10.64
N PHE A 86 -6.65 -20.28 -11.53
CA PHE A 86 -6.99 -20.05 -12.94
C PHE A 86 -7.36 -21.35 -13.65
N VAL A 87 -6.60 -22.42 -13.45
CA VAL A 87 -6.92 -23.75 -13.99
C VAL A 87 -8.21 -24.29 -13.39
N LYS A 88 -8.39 -24.19 -12.06
CA LYS A 88 -9.63 -24.62 -11.37
C LYS A 88 -10.88 -23.88 -11.88
N GLN A 89 -10.74 -22.63 -12.28
CA GLN A 89 -11.81 -21.84 -12.89
C GLN A 89 -11.99 -22.04 -14.40
N ASN A 90 -11.40 -23.09 -14.97
CA ASN A 90 -11.45 -23.36 -16.40
C ASN A 90 -10.95 -22.17 -17.25
N GLN A 91 -9.89 -21.52 -16.77
CA GLN A 91 -9.19 -20.44 -17.47
C GLN A 91 -10.10 -19.23 -17.78
N GLY A 92 -11.02 -18.91 -16.87
CA GLY A 92 -12.02 -17.87 -17.09
C GLY A 92 -12.53 -17.20 -15.81
N CYS A 93 -13.35 -16.16 -16.03
CA CYS A 93 -13.97 -15.38 -14.98
C CYS A 93 -14.93 -16.21 -14.13
N ALA A 94 -14.83 -16.11 -12.81
CA ALA A 94 -15.70 -16.81 -11.85
C ALA A 94 -17.18 -16.42 -12.02
N ILE A 95 -17.46 -15.21 -12.50
CA ILE A 95 -18.82 -14.66 -12.64
C ILE A 95 -19.39 -14.97 -14.02
N CYS A 96 -18.87 -14.33 -15.07
CA CYS A 96 -19.44 -14.43 -16.42
C CYS A 96 -18.95 -15.65 -17.22
N LYS A 97 -18.03 -16.45 -16.66
CA LYS A 97 -17.44 -17.66 -17.27
C LYS A 97 -16.69 -17.44 -18.59
N ARG A 98 -16.53 -16.20 -19.04
CA ARG A 98 -15.72 -15.86 -20.21
C ARG A 98 -14.27 -16.24 -19.96
N ARG A 99 -13.65 -16.91 -20.95
CA ARG A 99 -12.21 -17.16 -20.95
C ARG A 99 -11.44 -15.84 -20.95
N GLU A 100 -10.33 -15.81 -20.24
CA GLU A 100 -9.49 -14.63 -20.11
C GLU A 100 -8.03 -15.04 -20.11
N TYR A 101 -7.12 -14.14 -20.48
CA TYR A 101 -5.69 -14.41 -20.31
C TYR A 101 -5.33 -14.36 -18.83
N ILE A 102 -4.45 -15.26 -18.37
CA ILE A 102 -4.00 -15.27 -16.97
C ILE A 102 -3.38 -13.93 -16.55
N SER A 103 -2.75 -13.20 -17.47
CA SER A 103 -2.19 -11.86 -17.23
C SER A 103 -3.23 -10.73 -17.14
N LYS A 104 -4.49 -11.00 -17.49
CA LYS A 104 -5.59 -10.02 -17.51
C LYS A 104 -6.67 -10.28 -16.47
N ILE A 105 -6.77 -11.53 -15.99
CA ILE A 105 -7.72 -11.89 -14.96
C ILE A 105 -7.28 -11.32 -13.61
N LEU A 106 -8.24 -10.90 -12.79
CA LEU A 106 -8.00 -10.18 -11.54
C LEU A 106 -8.42 -11.03 -10.36
N VAL A 107 -7.67 -10.97 -9.26
CA VAL A 107 -8.06 -11.58 -7.99
C VAL A 107 -9.18 -10.76 -7.36
N ASP A 108 -10.32 -11.41 -7.11
CA ASP A 108 -11.42 -10.92 -6.31
C ASP A 108 -11.24 -11.35 -4.86
N TYR A 109 -11.26 -10.41 -3.92
CA TYR A 109 -11.12 -10.67 -2.50
C TYR A 109 -11.93 -9.70 -1.64
N ASP A 110 -12.21 -10.10 -0.40
CA ASP A 110 -12.82 -9.25 0.62
C ASP A 110 -11.82 -8.20 1.11
N ARG A 111 -12.21 -6.92 1.06
CA ARG A 111 -11.31 -5.81 1.43
C ARG A 111 -11.03 -5.70 2.93
N ARG A 112 -11.79 -6.41 3.78
CA ARG A 112 -11.69 -6.41 5.24
C ARG A 112 -11.10 -7.70 5.78
N THR A 113 -11.53 -8.87 5.29
CA THR A 113 -11.07 -10.18 5.77
C THR A 113 -9.91 -10.73 4.95
N GLN A 114 -9.61 -10.15 3.79
CA GLN A 114 -8.63 -10.64 2.81
C GLN A 114 -8.96 -12.03 2.24
N GLU A 115 -10.18 -12.53 2.47
CA GLU A 115 -10.63 -13.79 1.90
C GLU A 115 -10.71 -13.69 0.37
N VAL A 116 -10.08 -14.63 -0.33
CA VAL A 116 -10.07 -14.68 -1.78
C VAL A 116 -11.35 -15.37 -2.26
N PHE A 117 -12.14 -14.67 -3.07
CA PHE A 117 -13.39 -15.19 -3.64
C PHE A 117 -13.20 -15.91 -4.97
N GLY A 118 -12.22 -15.47 -5.79
CA GLY A 118 -11.94 -16.09 -7.08
C GLY A 118 -11.23 -15.15 -8.05
N LEU A 119 -11.09 -15.56 -9.30
CA LEU A 119 -10.55 -14.72 -10.39
C LEU A 119 -11.68 -14.19 -11.27
N VAL A 120 -11.68 -12.91 -11.58
CA VAL A 120 -12.73 -12.23 -12.35
C VAL A 120 -12.14 -11.40 -13.49
N CYS A 121 -12.88 -11.26 -14.60
CA CYS A 121 -12.48 -10.34 -15.67
C CYS A 121 -12.64 -8.87 -15.21
N ARG A 122 -12.02 -7.94 -15.97
CA ARG A 122 -12.01 -6.50 -15.64
C ARG A 122 -13.42 -5.91 -15.53
N GLU A 123 -14.34 -6.35 -16.39
CA GLU A 123 -15.71 -5.86 -16.48
C GLU A 123 -16.52 -6.30 -15.26
N CYS A 124 -16.45 -7.59 -14.91
CA CYS A 124 -17.12 -8.11 -13.72
C CYS A 124 -16.56 -7.48 -12.44
N ASN A 125 -15.23 -7.31 -12.34
CA ASN A 125 -14.61 -6.63 -11.20
C ASN A 125 -15.09 -5.18 -11.05
N ARG A 126 -15.20 -4.46 -12.17
CA ARG A 126 -15.74 -3.09 -12.18
C ARG A 126 -17.19 -3.09 -11.69
N ALA A 127 -18.03 -3.98 -12.22
CA ALA A 127 -19.43 -4.08 -11.79
C ALA A 127 -19.55 -4.37 -10.29
N LEU A 128 -18.76 -5.31 -9.74
CA LEU A 128 -18.75 -5.59 -8.29
C LEU A 128 -18.43 -4.33 -7.45
N ARG A 129 -17.46 -3.53 -7.89
CA ARG A 129 -17.10 -2.28 -7.21
C ARG A 129 -18.21 -1.24 -7.30
N ASP A 130 -18.76 -1.03 -8.50
CA ASP A 130 -19.75 0.01 -8.76
C ASP A 130 -21.08 -0.31 -8.04
N LEU A 131 -21.43 -1.59 -7.94
CA LEU A 131 -22.56 -2.11 -7.16
C LEU A 131 -22.25 -2.28 -5.68
N LYS A 132 -21.03 -1.93 -5.24
CA LYS A 132 -20.55 -2.04 -3.86
C LYS A 132 -20.75 -3.43 -3.23
N ARG A 133 -20.83 -4.48 -4.08
CA ARG A 133 -21.19 -5.85 -3.71
C ARG A 133 -22.47 -5.97 -2.89
N ASP A 134 -23.43 -5.06 -3.03
CA ASP A 134 -24.72 -5.16 -2.33
C ASP A 134 -25.64 -6.17 -3.05
N PRO A 135 -25.96 -7.33 -2.44
CA PRO A 135 -26.82 -8.33 -3.06
C PRO A 135 -28.25 -7.82 -3.28
N THR A 136 -28.70 -6.84 -2.50
CA THR A 136 -30.02 -6.24 -2.62
C THR A 136 -30.12 -5.48 -3.94
N THR A 137 -29.15 -4.60 -4.21
CA THR A 137 -29.04 -3.88 -5.48
C THR A 137 -28.91 -4.83 -6.67
N VAL A 138 -28.06 -5.86 -6.58
CA VAL A 138 -27.88 -6.86 -7.66
C VAL A 138 -29.19 -7.57 -7.99
N ARG A 139 -29.96 -7.96 -6.97
CA ARG A 139 -31.27 -8.61 -7.16
C ARG A 139 -32.29 -7.69 -7.82
N ALA A 140 -32.39 -6.44 -7.36
CA ALA A 140 -33.29 -5.45 -7.94
C ALA A 140 -32.95 -5.18 -9.42
N MET A 141 -31.66 -5.15 -9.78
CA MET A 141 -31.26 -5.03 -11.19
C MET A 141 -31.67 -6.25 -12.03
N LEU A 142 -31.53 -7.47 -11.49
CA LEU A 142 -31.98 -8.67 -12.19
C LEU A 142 -33.49 -8.62 -12.44
N GLU A 143 -34.28 -8.30 -11.40
CA GLU A 143 -35.74 -8.15 -11.50
C GLU A 143 -36.12 -7.10 -12.56
N TYR A 144 -35.51 -5.92 -12.52
CA TYR A 144 -35.72 -4.88 -13.52
C TYR A 144 -35.42 -5.35 -14.94
N LEU A 145 -34.27 -6.01 -15.15
CA LEU A 145 -33.90 -6.56 -16.47
C LEU A 145 -34.87 -7.63 -16.94
N THR A 146 -35.35 -8.50 -16.05
CA THR A 146 -36.29 -9.56 -16.41
C THR A 146 -37.66 -9.02 -16.79
N LEU A 147 -38.15 -7.98 -16.12
CA LEU A 147 -39.43 -7.35 -16.40
C LEU A 147 -39.42 -6.51 -17.69
N ASN A 148 -38.23 -6.04 -18.11
CA ASN A 148 -38.06 -5.16 -19.28
C ASN A 148 -37.30 -5.83 -20.43
N ARG A 149 -37.25 -7.18 -20.46
CA ARG A 149 -36.81 -7.93 -21.63
C ARG A 149 -38.00 -8.07 -22.58
N GLY A 150 -37.90 -7.43 -23.74
CA GLY A 150 -38.77 -7.69 -24.89
C GLY A 150 -38.50 -9.05 -25.52
#